data_AF-A0A847JP97-F1
#
_entry.id   AF-A0A847JP97-F1
#
_cell.length_a   1.000
_cell.length_b   1.000
_cell.length_c   1.000
_cell.angle_alpha   90.00
_cell.angle_beta   90.00
_cell.angle_gamma   90.00
#
_symmetry.space_group_name_H-M   'P 1'
#
loop_
_entity.id
_entity.type
_entity.pdbx_description
1 polymer ?
#
loop_
_entity_poly.entity_id
_entity_poly.type
_entity_poly.pdbx_seq_one_letter_code
_entity_poly.pdbx_strand_id
1 'polypeptide(L)'
;MLLGVYACAGIAAFGALLLAASGTGLAQAKQLQLKPKPMPDAVCVNCHKMTTPGIVEDYTLSKHRQVMVGCATCHGSDHNSPANVDKAKIPTADTCGQCHSERVAQFKKGKHALAWAAMKAMPTMHFQPMALTEGMKGCGGCHKIGLKTEQEIKELKDQGQGYGRASCDGCHTRHTFSVVEARQPQACQTCHMGFDHPQWEMYSASKHGVRHLLKQNKTLHQGASAPTCQTCHMPGGDHANETAWGFLAVRLPMPEDKEWAADRATILQGLGVLDPEGKPTARLDVVKAANVAKLTQEAWQAKRDEMIGICSQCHSRKFATGELQKGDDMIRQADKLMAQGIRIVAGLYEDGVIKKPEHYAHPFPDLLAFHDATTEVEQVLFKMFLEHRMRAFQGTFHANPDYALWYGWSEMVQDLTKIKELAANMRRVAGKPAE
;
A
#
# COMPACT_ATOMS: atom_id res chain seq x y z
N MET A 1 36.84 -52.42 -49.68
CA MET A 1 36.81 -53.25 -50.90
C MET A 1 35.38 -53.66 -51.16
N LEU A 2 34.85 -53.26 -52.32
CA LEU A 2 33.68 -53.76 -53.09
C LEU A 2 32.32 -53.85 -52.37
N LEU A 3 31.30 -53.04 -52.73
CA LEU A 3 30.51 -52.93 -53.98
C LEU A 3 29.41 -53.99 -54.13
N GLY A 4 28.23 -53.52 -54.59
CA GLY A 4 27.20 -54.29 -55.31
C GLY A 4 25.90 -54.41 -54.52
N VAL A 5 24.87 -53.57 -54.69
CA VAL A 5 24.05 -53.26 -55.89
C VAL A 5 23.45 -54.52 -56.52
N TYR A 6 22.13 -54.68 -56.39
CA TYR A 6 21.27 -55.13 -57.48
C TYR A 6 19.93 -54.40 -57.43
N ALA A 7 19.54 -53.90 -58.61
CA ALA A 7 18.36 -53.13 -58.93
C ALA A 7 17.47 -53.91 -59.91
N CYS A 8 16.24 -53.39 -60.10
CA CYS A 8 15.27 -53.68 -61.17
C CYS A 8 14.47 -54.99 -61.02
N ALA A 9 13.17 -55.09 -61.35
CA ALA A 9 12.42 -54.45 -62.43
C ALA A 9 10.88 -54.58 -62.26
N GLY A 10 10.11 -53.79 -63.02
CA GLY A 10 8.75 -54.11 -63.52
C GLY A 10 7.59 -53.38 -62.81
N ILE A 11 7.08 -52.22 -63.28
CA ILE A 11 6.21 -51.90 -64.45
C ILE A 11 4.70 -52.15 -64.21
N ALA A 12 3.93 -51.03 -64.34
CA ALA A 12 2.51 -50.88 -64.73
C ALA A 12 1.42 -51.39 -63.76
N ALA A 13 0.22 -50.80 -63.63
CA ALA A 13 -0.43 -49.58 -64.12
C ALA A 13 -1.85 -49.52 -63.49
N PHE A 14 -2.33 -48.30 -63.20
CA PHE A 14 -3.74 -47.87 -63.08
C PHE A 14 -4.69 -48.49 -62.02
N GLY A 15 -5.20 -47.62 -61.15
CA GLY A 15 -6.43 -47.88 -60.37
C GLY A 15 -6.62 -46.89 -59.22
N ALA A 16 -7.27 -45.77 -59.48
CA ALA A 16 -7.64 -44.79 -58.47
C ALA A 16 -8.62 -45.38 -57.45
N LEU A 17 -8.32 -45.27 -56.15
CA LEU A 17 -9.33 -45.19 -55.10
C LEU A 17 -8.81 -44.34 -53.94
N LEU A 18 -9.66 -43.40 -53.51
CA LEU A 18 -9.36 -42.31 -52.60
C LEU A 18 -8.99 -42.76 -51.18
N LEU A 19 -7.99 -42.04 -50.65
CA LEU A 19 -7.55 -41.84 -49.26
C LEU A 19 -8.51 -42.31 -48.15
N ALA A 20 -8.03 -43.27 -47.36
CA ALA A 20 -8.49 -43.54 -46.02
C ALA A 20 -7.50 -42.97 -44.98
N ALA A 21 -8.08 -42.46 -43.89
CA ALA A 21 -7.52 -42.28 -42.55
C ALA A 21 -6.46 -41.19 -42.31
N SER A 22 -6.88 -40.12 -41.63
CA SER A 22 -6.23 -39.75 -40.37
C SER A 22 -7.23 -39.02 -39.47
N GLY A 23 -7.59 -39.68 -38.38
CA GLY A 23 -8.44 -39.12 -37.34
C GLY A 23 -7.72 -38.03 -36.56
N THR A 24 -8.35 -36.87 -36.44
CA THR A 24 -8.10 -35.91 -35.37
C THR A 24 -9.45 -35.44 -34.84
N GLY A 25 -9.95 -36.17 -33.83
CA GLY A 25 -11.12 -35.75 -33.06
C GLY A 25 -10.75 -34.57 -32.18
N LEU A 26 -10.99 -33.35 -32.66
CA LEU A 26 -11.02 -32.15 -31.84
C LEU A 26 -12.18 -32.29 -30.84
N ALA A 27 -11.85 -32.53 -29.58
CA ALA A 27 -12.80 -32.43 -28.48
C ALA A 27 -13.25 -30.97 -28.36
N GLN A 28 -14.45 -30.66 -28.88
CA GLN A 28 -15.15 -29.42 -28.59
C GLN A 28 -15.40 -29.34 -27.08
N ALA A 29 -14.77 -28.38 -26.42
CA ALA A 29 -15.14 -27.96 -25.08
C ALA A 29 -16.59 -27.48 -25.12
N LYS A 30 -17.51 -28.33 -24.64
CA LYS A 30 -18.93 -28.02 -24.50
C LYS A 30 -19.04 -26.87 -23.50
N GLN A 31 -19.23 -25.64 -24.00
CA GLN A 31 -19.67 -24.52 -23.15
C GLN A 31 -20.97 -24.95 -22.49
N LEU A 32 -20.92 -25.19 -21.18
CA LEU A 32 -22.09 -25.43 -20.38
C LEU A 32 -22.89 -24.12 -20.34
N GLN A 33 -23.82 -23.94 -21.28
CA GLN A 33 -24.80 -22.86 -21.24
C GLN A 33 -25.73 -23.12 -20.06
N LEU A 34 -25.38 -22.57 -18.90
CA LEU A 34 -26.25 -22.48 -17.74
C LEU A 34 -27.46 -21.62 -18.13
N LYS A 35 -28.65 -22.22 -18.14
CA LYS A 35 -29.90 -21.46 -18.32
C LYS A 35 -29.97 -20.35 -17.26
N PRO A 36 -30.20 -19.08 -17.63
CA PRO A 36 -30.25 -18.01 -16.65
C PRO A 36 -31.46 -18.22 -15.72
N LYS A 37 -31.17 -18.56 -14.45
CA LYS A 37 -32.16 -18.58 -13.38
C LYS A 37 -32.73 -17.15 -13.22
N PRO A 38 -34.05 -16.96 -13.04
CA PRO A 38 -34.65 -15.64 -12.92
C PRO A 38 -33.97 -14.83 -11.81
N MET A 39 -33.56 -13.61 -12.16
CA MET A 39 -32.72 -12.77 -11.31
C MET A 39 -33.56 -12.11 -10.21
N PRO A 40 -33.12 -12.10 -8.95
CA PRO A 40 -33.81 -11.40 -7.86
C PRO A 40 -34.03 -9.90 -8.11
N ASP A 41 -33.20 -9.26 -8.96
CA ASP A 41 -33.14 -7.80 -9.16
C ASP A 41 -33.44 -7.35 -10.59
N ALA A 42 -34.37 -8.02 -11.28
CA ALA A 42 -34.74 -7.65 -12.65
C ALA A 42 -35.13 -6.15 -12.77
N VAL A 43 -35.78 -5.58 -11.76
CA VAL A 43 -36.18 -4.16 -11.75
C VAL A 43 -34.96 -3.24 -11.73
N CYS A 44 -34.02 -3.46 -10.80
CA CYS A 44 -32.81 -2.65 -10.67
C CYS A 44 -31.96 -2.75 -11.95
N VAL A 45 -31.71 -3.98 -12.42
CA VAL A 45 -30.89 -4.22 -13.61
C VAL A 45 -31.52 -3.62 -14.86
N ASN A 46 -32.82 -3.79 -15.08
CA ASN A 46 -33.47 -3.27 -16.29
C ASN A 46 -33.44 -1.74 -16.36
N CYS A 47 -33.64 -1.04 -15.24
CA CYS A 47 -33.52 0.41 -15.20
C CYS A 47 -32.06 0.88 -15.35
N HIS A 48 -31.14 0.28 -14.58
CA HIS A 48 -29.73 0.68 -14.58
C HIS A 48 -28.98 0.33 -15.87
N LYS A 49 -29.48 -0.58 -16.70
CA LYS A 49 -28.98 -0.76 -18.08
C LYS A 49 -29.12 0.51 -18.91
N MET A 50 -30.16 1.30 -18.65
CA MET A 50 -30.42 2.53 -19.39
C MET A 50 -29.75 3.74 -18.77
N THR A 51 -29.62 3.79 -17.44
CA THR A 51 -29.09 4.97 -16.73
C THR A 51 -27.60 4.87 -16.40
N THR A 52 -27.10 3.67 -16.07
CA THR A 52 -25.70 3.42 -15.71
C THR A 52 -25.20 2.10 -16.33
N PRO A 53 -25.17 1.97 -17.67
CA PRO A 53 -24.89 0.71 -18.36
C PRO A 53 -23.57 0.06 -17.93
N GLY A 54 -22.51 0.85 -17.70
CA GLY A 54 -21.21 0.33 -17.27
C GLY A 54 -21.25 -0.37 -15.90
N ILE A 55 -22.06 0.12 -14.96
CA ILE A 55 -22.24 -0.53 -13.64
C ILE A 55 -22.90 -1.90 -13.81
N VAL A 56 -23.91 -1.98 -14.68
CA VAL A 56 -24.60 -3.25 -14.94
C VAL A 56 -23.69 -4.24 -15.67
N GLU A 57 -22.85 -3.75 -16.58
CA GLU A 57 -21.87 -4.60 -17.27
C GLU A 57 -20.87 -5.20 -16.28
N ASP A 58 -20.22 -4.37 -15.45
CA ASP A 58 -19.32 -4.82 -14.39
C ASP A 58 -19.98 -5.83 -13.45
N TYR A 59 -21.21 -5.52 -12.99
CA TYR A 59 -21.98 -6.44 -12.17
C TYR A 59 -22.26 -7.76 -12.90
N THR A 60 -22.59 -7.71 -14.18
CA THR A 60 -22.86 -8.90 -15.00
C THR A 60 -21.63 -9.80 -15.12
N LEU A 61 -20.45 -9.21 -15.21
CA LEU A 61 -19.16 -9.92 -15.24
C LEU A 61 -18.75 -10.47 -13.86
N SER A 62 -19.30 -9.92 -12.78
CA SER A 62 -18.93 -10.30 -11.41
C SER A 62 -19.32 -11.73 -11.03
N LYS A 63 -18.58 -12.31 -10.07
CA LYS A 63 -18.99 -13.58 -9.44
C LYS A 63 -20.28 -13.43 -8.62
N HIS A 64 -20.53 -12.25 -8.06
CA HIS A 64 -21.76 -11.97 -7.30
C HIS A 64 -23.01 -12.23 -8.14
N ARG A 65 -23.01 -11.79 -9.40
CA ARG A 65 -24.09 -12.11 -10.34
C ARG A 65 -24.24 -13.61 -10.58
N GLN A 66 -23.14 -14.34 -10.72
CA GLN A 66 -23.15 -15.79 -10.98
C GLN A 66 -23.75 -16.58 -9.80
N VAL A 67 -23.54 -16.10 -8.57
CA VAL A 67 -24.11 -16.69 -7.34
C VAL A 67 -25.39 -16.00 -6.87
N MET A 68 -26.02 -15.18 -7.72
CA MET A 68 -27.30 -14.51 -7.49
C MET A 68 -27.32 -13.51 -6.30
N VAL A 69 -26.19 -12.92 -5.94
CA VAL A 69 -26.16 -11.74 -5.07
C VAL A 69 -26.60 -10.54 -5.90
N GLY A 70 -27.69 -9.89 -5.49
CA GLY A 70 -28.32 -8.80 -6.21
C GLY A 70 -27.79 -7.42 -5.83
N CYS A 71 -28.11 -6.41 -6.67
CA CYS A 71 -28.04 -5.00 -6.33
C CYS A 71 -28.66 -4.69 -4.97
N ALA A 72 -29.89 -5.13 -4.70
CA ALA A 72 -30.64 -4.83 -3.48
C ALA A 72 -30.04 -5.50 -2.24
N THR A 73 -29.31 -6.62 -2.41
CA THR A 73 -28.57 -7.26 -1.32
C THR A 73 -27.54 -6.30 -0.70
N CYS A 74 -26.90 -5.48 -1.53
CA CYS A 74 -25.89 -4.52 -1.08
C CYS A 74 -26.48 -3.13 -0.83
N HIS A 75 -27.40 -2.68 -1.68
CA HIS A 75 -27.91 -1.30 -1.70
C HIS A 75 -29.29 -1.13 -1.03
N GLY A 76 -29.90 -2.21 -0.55
CA GLY A 76 -31.27 -2.19 -0.05
C GLY A 76 -32.31 -2.07 -1.18
N SER A 77 -33.58 -2.10 -0.79
CA SER A 77 -34.73 -2.09 -1.71
C SER A 77 -35.57 -0.80 -1.66
N ASP A 78 -35.19 0.16 -0.82
CA ASP A 78 -35.99 1.38 -0.59
C ASP A 78 -35.93 2.37 -1.76
N HIS A 79 -34.90 2.25 -2.61
CA HIS A 79 -34.82 2.93 -3.89
C HIS A 79 -35.47 2.09 -4.99
N ASN A 80 -36.51 2.65 -5.62
CA ASN A 80 -37.29 1.96 -6.64
C ASN A 80 -37.77 2.87 -7.79
N SER A 81 -37.38 4.16 -7.79
CA SER A 81 -37.69 5.11 -8.86
C SER A 81 -36.68 6.26 -8.89
N PRO A 82 -36.58 7.02 -9.99
CA PRO A 82 -35.72 8.21 -10.06
C PRO A 82 -35.99 9.26 -8.99
N ALA A 83 -37.17 9.26 -8.37
CA ALA A 83 -37.56 10.21 -7.34
C ALA A 83 -36.98 9.91 -5.95
N ASN A 84 -36.40 8.73 -5.73
CA ASN A 84 -35.93 8.31 -4.39
C ASN A 84 -34.53 7.68 -4.40
N VAL A 85 -33.64 8.20 -5.25
CA VAL A 85 -32.24 7.76 -5.36
C VAL A 85 -31.50 7.89 -4.01
N ASP A 86 -31.85 8.88 -3.20
CA ASP A 86 -31.28 9.15 -1.88
C ASP A 86 -31.54 8.05 -0.84
N LYS A 87 -32.51 7.17 -1.10
CA LYS A 87 -32.85 6.00 -0.27
C LYS A 87 -31.99 4.77 -0.54
N ALA A 88 -31.17 4.78 -1.61
CA ALA A 88 -30.22 3.71 -1.86
C ALA A 88 -29.16 3.71 -0.74
N LYS A 89 -28.88 2.53 -0.17
CA LYS A 89 -27.82 2.35 0.80
C LYS A 89 -26.48 2.25 0.09
N ILE A 90 -25.44 2.81 0.69
CA ILE A 90 -24.06 2.59 0.25
C ILE A 90 -23.46 1.53 1.17
N PRO A 91 -22.96 0.40 0.62
CA PRO A 91 -22.36 -0.66 1.42
C PRO A 91 -21.21 -0.16 2.29
N THR A 92 -21.05 -0.77 3.46
CA THR A 92 -19.87 -0.66 4.33
C THR A 92 -19.17 -2.02 4.41
N ALA A 93 -18.02 -2.08 5.08
CA ALA A 93 -17.35 -3.34 5.37
C ALA A 93 -18.27 -4.34 6.13
N ASP A 94 -19.21 -3.83 6.93
CA ASP A 94 -20.17 -4.67 7.66
C ASP A 94 -21.23 -5.28 6.73
N THR A 95 -21.63 -4.59 5.66
CA THR A 95 -22.46 -5.17 4.58
C THR A 95 -21.75 -6.37 3.97
N CYS A 96 -20.45 -6.24 3.66
CA CYS A 96 -19.64 -7.33 3.13
C CYS A 96 -19.48 -8.47 4.15
N GLY A 97 -19.36 -8.13 5.44
CA GLY A 97 -19.13 -9.06 6.55
C GLY A 97 -20.28 -10.04 6.80
N GLN A 98 -21.48 -9.76 6.29
CA GLN A 98 -22.62 -10.69 6.35
C GLN A 98 -22.33 -12.00 5.61
N CYS A 99 -21.52 -11.96 4.55
CA CYS A 99 -21.12 -13.13 3.76
C CYS A 99 -19.62 -13.42 3.83
N HIS A 100 -18.78 -12.41 4.07
CA HIS A 100 -17.31 -12.49 4.05
C HIS A 100 -16.69 -12.20 5.43
N SER A 101 -17.30 -12.74 6.49
CA SER A 101 -16.95 -12.45 7.89
C SER A 101 -15.47 -12.67 8.20
N GLU A 102 -14.85 -13.74 7.70
CA GLU A 102 -13.43 -14.04 7.90
C GLU A 102 -12.52 -12.96 7.32
N ARG A 103 -12.77 -12.56 6.05
CA ARG A 103 -11.97 -11.55 5.34
C ARG A 103 -12.15 -10.17 5.97
N VAL A 104 -13.37 -9.83 6.40
CA VAL A 104 -13.64 -8.58 7.11
C VAL A 104 -12.98 -8.58 8.49
N ALA A 105 -12.99 -9.70 9.21
CA ALA A 105 -12.28 -9.81 10.49
C ALA A 105 -10.77 -9.65 10.33
N GLN A 106 -10.16 -10.21 9.29
CA GLN A 106 -8.75 -9.99 8.95
C GLN A 106 -8.48 -8.53 8.62
N PHE A 107 -9.29 -7.93 7.73
CA PHE A 107 -9.18 -6.51 7.36
C PHE A 107 -9.25 -5.57 8.57
N LYS A 108 -10.23 -5.80 9.46
CA LYS A 108 -10.44 -5.01 10.69
C LYS A 108 -9.24 -5.06 11.66
N LYS A 109 -8.45 -6.13 11.63
CA LYS A 109 -7.20 -6.24 12.40
C LYS A 109 -6.03 -5.50 11.74
N GLY A 110 -6.12 -5.27 10.44
CA GLY A 110 -5.10 -4.63 9.63
C GLY A 110 -5.08 -3.11 9.71
N LYS A 111 -3.96 -2.52 9.28
CA LYS A 111 -3.77 -1.05 9.34
C LYS A 111 -4.65 -0.30 8.34
N HIS A 112 -5.02 -0.92 7.22
CA HIS A 112 -5.93 -0.30 6.26
C HIS A 112 -7.29 0.04 6.87
N ALA A 113 -7.80 -0.76 7.83
CA ALA A 113 -9.04 -0.45 8.53
C ALA A 113 -8.93 0.83 9.39
N LEU A 114 -7.73 1.19 9.82
CA LEU A 114 -7.44 2.34 10.68
C LEU A 114 -7.04 3.60 9.88
N ALA A 115 -6.94 3.49 8.55
CA ALA A 115 -6.39 4.57 7.70
C ALA A 115 -7.16 5.89 7.84
N TRP A 116 -8.49 5.84 7.96
CA TRP A 116 -9.31 7.04 8.10
C TRP A 116 -9.08 7.75 9.45
N ALA A 117 -9.04 6.97 10.53
CA ALA A 117 -8.72 7.49 11.87
C ALA A 117 -7.31 8.08 11.91
N ALA A 118 -6.32 7.41 11.29
CA ALA A 118 -4.95 7.90 11.20
C ALA A 118 -4.86 9.23 10.44
N MET A 119 -5.60 9.38 9.33
CA MET A 119 -5.67 10.65 8.59
C MET A 119 -6.24 11.78 9.44
N LYS A 120 -7.36 11.55 10.16
CA LYS A 120 -7.97 12.58 11.00
C LYS A 120 -7.14 12.94 12.24
N ALA A 121 -6.27 12.03 12.69
CA ALA A 121 -5.37 12.26 13.81
C ALA A 121 -4.16 13.14 13.47
N MET A 122 -3.95 13.45 12.19
CA MET A 122 -2.84 14.32 11.75
C MET A 122 -3.05 15.76 12.26
N PRO A 123 -2.09 16.35 12.99
CA PRO A 123 -2.26 17.64 13.66
C PRO A 123 -2.68 18.78 12.72
N THR A 124 -2.11 18.83 11.52
CA THR A 124 -2.33 19.92 10.57
C THR A 124 -3.30 19.57 9.44
N MET A 125 -4.02 18.45 9.53
CA MET A 125 -5.00 18.05 8.51
C MET A 125 -6.06 19.13 8.26
N HIS A 126 -6.41 19.91 9.28
CA HIS A 126 -7.40 20.99 9.20
C HIS A 126 -6.86 22.27 8.54
N PHE A 127 -5.54 22.36 8.29
CA PHE A 127 -4.92 23.49 7.59
C PHE A 127 -4.89 23.31 6.08
N GLN A 128 -5.27 22.12 5.60
CA GLN A 128 -5.31 21.82 4.18
C GLN A 128 -6.44 22.59 3.47
N PRO A 129 -6.22 23.09 2.24
CA PRO A 129 -7.24 23.73 1.44
C PRO A 129 -8.53 22.89 1.36
N MET A 130 -9.69 23.53 1.47
CA MET A 130 -11.00 22.86 1.35
C MET A 130 -11.11 22.06 0.04
N ALA A 131 -10.52 22.55 -1.06
CA ALA A 131 -10.48 21.85 -2.33
C ALA A 131 -9.75 20.48 -2.29
N LEU A 132 -8.87 20.26 -1.32
CA LEU A 132 -8.19 18.97 -1.10
C LEU A 132 -8.91 18.11 -0.06
N THR A 133 -9.55 18.72 0.94
CA THR A 133 -10.23 17.97 2.01
C THR A 133 -11.64 17.52 1.59
N GLU A 134 -12.36 18.36 0.86
CA GLU A 134 -13.65 18.03 0.23
C GLU A 134 -13.45 17.10 -0.97
N GLY A 135 -14.49 16.32 -1.33
CA GLY A 135 -14.42 15.52 -2.55
C GLY A 135 -13.47 14.32 -2.50
N MET A 136 -12.83 14.05 -1.35
CA MET A 136 -11.75 13.08 -1.22
C MET A 136 -10.63 13.29 -2.25
N LYS A 137 -10.23 14.55 -2.49
CA LYS A 137 -9.24 14.90 -3.52
C LYS A 137 -7.79 14.89 -3.04
N GLY A 138 -7.56 15.04 -1.74
CA GLY A 138 -6.27 14.89 -1.07
C GLY A 138 -6.16 13.57 -0.31
N CYS A 139 -5.71 13.64 0.96
CA CYS A 139 -5.48 12.47 1.82
C CYS A 139 -6.69 11.52 1.90
N GLY A 140 -7.91 12.08 1.92
CA GLY A 140 -9.16 11.33 1.97
C GLY A 140 -9.36 10.41 0.76
N GLY A 141 -8.77 10.71 -0.40
CA GLY A 141 -8.85 9.88 -1.60
C GLY A 141 -8.25 8.49 -1.43
N CYS A 142 -7.12 8.43 -0.71
CA CYS A 142 -6.39 7.19 -0.40
C CYS A 142 -6.86 6.60 0.94
N HIS A 143 -6.99 7.42 1.98
CA HIS A 143 -7.34 6.96 3.33
C HIS A 143 -8.81 6.54 3.50
N LYS A 144 -9.68 6.76 2.50
CA LYS A 144 -11.06 6.28 2.50
C LYS A 144 -11.20 4.76 2.60
N ILE A 145 -10.13 3.99 2.38
CA ILE A 145 -10.15 2.55 2.65
C ILE A 145 -10.45 2.27 4.14
N GLY A 146 -10.09 3.18 5.06
CA GLY A 146 -10.36 3.03 6.48
C GLY A 146 -11.84 3.03 6.84
N LEU A 147 -12.14 2.37 7.97
CA LEU A 147 -13.46 2.33 8.56
C LEU A 147 -13.88 3.70 9.05
N LYS A 148 -15.17 3.96 9.01
CA LYS A 148 -15.80 5.21 9.39
C LYS A 148 -16.97 4.92 10.30
N THR A 149 -17.17 5.76 11.30
CA THR A 149 -18.36 5.80 12.14
C THR A 149 -19.58 6.24 11.34
N GLU A 150 -20.77 5.96 11.86
CA GLU A 150 -22.02 6.39 11.24
C GLU A 150 -22.10 7.92 11.09
N GLN A 151 -21.58 8.66 12.07
CA GLN A 151 -21.51 10.11 12.02
C GLN A 151 -20.65 10.60 10.85
N GLU A 152 -19.44 10.04 10.68
CA GLU A 152 -18.56 10.42 9.57
C GLU A 152 -19.16 10.05 8.22
N ILE A 153 -19.86 8.92 8.13
CA ILE A 153 -20.57 8.52 6.92
C ILE A 153 -21.70 9.51 6.58
N LYS A 154 -22.39 10.02 7.61
CA LYS A 154 -23.43 11.04 7.47
C LYS A 154 -22.84 12.37 7.00
N GLU A 155 -21.78 12.85 7.66
CA GLU A 155 -21.07 14.08 7.28
C GLU A 155 -20.58 14.02 5.83
N LEU A 156 -19.99 12.89 5.42
CA LEU A 156 -19.60 12.65 4.03
C LEU A 156 -20.80 12.66 3.08
N LYS A 157 -22.00 12.24 3.52
CA LYS A 157 -23.23 12.28 2.69
C LYS A 157 -23.67 13.71 2.47
N ASP A 158 -23.66 14.49 3.54
CA ASP A 158 -24.07 15.90 3.52
C ASP A 158 -23.12 16.74 2.66
N GLN A 159 -21.85 16.34 2.56
CA GLN A 159 -20.83 16.89 1.64
C GLN A 159 -20.89 16.32 0.21
N GLY A 160 -21.94 15.57 -0.14
CA GLY A 160 -22.15 15.01 -1.48
C GLY A 160 -21.28 13.79 -1.84
N GLN A 161 -20.57 13.20 -0.88
CA GLN A 161 -19.66 12.07 -1.12
C GLN A 161 -20.41 10.73 -1.11
N GLY A 162 -20.93 10.30 -2.27
CA GLY A 162 -21.62 9.01 -2.41
C GLY A 162 -20.72 7.77 -2.41
N TYR A 163 -19.40 7.92 -2.57
CA TYR A 163 -18.44 6.82 -2.73
C TYR A 163 -17.37 6.79 -1.62
N GLY A 164 -16.58 5.71 -1.53
CA GLY A 164 -15.47 5.60 -0.56
C GLY A 164 -15.88 5.15 0.86
N ARG A 165 -17.06 4.55 1.01
CA ARG A 165 -17.61 4.09 2.30
C ARG A 165 -17.50 2.58 2.51
N ALA A 166 -17.34 1.83 1.42
CA ALA A 166 -17.34 0.37 1.45
C ALA A 166 -16.08 -0.21 2.08
N SER A 167 -14.94 0.47 1.98
CA SER A 167 -13.60 -0.01 2.38
C SER A 167 -13.09 -1.24 1.61
N CYS A 168 -13.99 -2.09 1.12
CA CYS A 168 -13.66 -3.34 0.44
C CYS A 168 -13.46 -3.18 -1.08
N ASP A 169 -13.72 -2.02 -1.67
CA ASP A 169 -13.57 -1.78 -3.12
C ASP A 169 -12.24 -1.10 -3.48
N GLY A 170 -11.26 -1.10 -2.56
CA GLY A 170 -9.95 -0.50 -2.76
C GLY A 170 -9.00 -1.32 -3.65
N CYS A 171 -9.10 -2.66 -3.63
CA CYS A 171 -8.20 -3.56 -4.38
C CYS A 171 -8.92 -4.34 -5.49
N HIS A 172 -10.15 -4.79 -5.24
CA HIS A 172 -11.04 -5.41 -6.23
C HIS A 172 -12.22 -4.46 -6.44
N THR A 173 -12.16 -3.69 -7.52
CA THR A 173 -13.04 -2.54 -7.67
C THR A 173 -14.48 -2.97 -7.92
N ARG A 174 -15.41 -2.13 -7.45
CA ARG A 174 -16.82 -2.24 -7.80
C ARG A 174 -16.99 -1.96 -9.31
N HIS A 175 -17.91 -2.60 -10.03
CA HIS A 175 -18.87 -3.62 -9.56
C HIS A 175 -18.48 -5.06 -9.96
N THR A 176 -17.27 -5.24 -10.48
CA THR A 176 -16.76 -6.55 -10.90
C THR A 176 -16.29 -7.40 -9.72
N PHE A 177 -15.71 -6.76 -8.68
CA PHE A 177 -15.16 -7.40 -7.48
C PHE A 177 -14.23 -8.58 -7.81
N SER A 178 -13.29 -8.34 -8.74
CA SER A 178 -12.44 -9.39 -9.29
C SER A 178 -11.26 -9.73 -8.39
N VAL A 179 -11.17 -10.99 -7.94
CA VAL A 179 -9.95 -11.47 -7.27
C VAL A 179 -8.74 -11.50 -8.19
N VAL A 180 -8.95 -11.57 -9.52
CA VAL A 180 -7.86 -11.53 -10.49
C VAL A 180 -7.25 -10.13 -10.53
N GLU A 181 -8.10 -9.10 -10.53
CA GLU A 181 -7.69 -7.69 -10.43
C GLU A 181 -6.96 -7.44 -9.10
N ALA A 182 -7.55 -7.82 -7.97
CA ALA A 182 -6.94 -7.60 -6.65
C ALA A 182 -5.60 -8.32 -6.44
N ARG A 183 -5.28 -9.33 -7.24
CA ARG A 183 -3.99 -10.04 -7.20
C ARG A 183 -2.92 -9.44 -8.10
N GLN A 184 -3.27 -8.46 -8.93
CA GLN A 184 -2.29 -7.73 -9.73
C GLN A 184 -1.64 -6.64 -8.87
N PRO A 185 -0.30 -6.45 -8.92
CA PRO A 185 0.37 -5.43 -8.12
C PRO A 185 -0.11 -4.00 -8.44
N GLN A 186 -0.64 -3.78 -9.65
CA GLN A 186 -1.25 -2.52 -10.09
C GLN A 186 -2.43 -2.08 -9.20
N ALA A 187 -3.13 -3.01 -8.53
CA ALA A 187 -4.20 -2.66 -7.59
C ALA A 187 -3.70 -1.83 -6.39
N CYS A 188 -2.40 -1.91 -6.06
CA CYS A 188 -1.79 -1.15 -4.98
C CYS A 188 -1.28 0.22 -5.45
N GLN A 189 -0.98 0.38 -6.75
CA GLN A 189 -0.27 1.52 -7.31
C GLN A 189 -0.97 2.86 -7.04
N THR A 190 -2.30 2.90 -7.04
CA THR A 190 -3.07 4.14 -6.91
C THR A 190 -2.87 4.85 -5.55
N CYS A 191 -2.45 4.12 -4.52
CA CYS A 191 -2.19 4.69 -3.18
C CYS A 191 -0.72 4.57 -2.78
N HIS A 192 -0.04 3.47 -3.14
CA HIS A 192 1.33 3.18 -2.75
C HIS A 192 2.35 3.70 -3.78
N MET A 193 2.39 5.02 -3.94
CA MET A 193 3.23 5.72 -4.93
C MET A 193 3.72 7.09 -4.41
N GLY A 194 4.60 7.74 -5.17
CA GLY A 194 4.85 9.18 -5.05
C GLY A 194 5.81 9.61 -3.94
N PHE A 195 5.43 10.66 -3.22
CA PHE A 195 6.32 11.43 -2.35
C PHE A 195 6.87 10.61 -1.17
N ASP A 196 5.99 10.13 -0.29
CA ASP A 196 6.33 9.56 1.02
C ASP A 196 6.48 8.04 1.02
N HIS A 197 5.84 7.34 0.09
CA HIS A 197 5.94 5.88 -0.03
C HIS A 197 5.84 5.42 -1.49
N PRO A 198 6.88 5.65 -2.31
CA PRO A 198 6.92 5.19 -3.71
C PRO A 198 7.15 3.67 -3.85
N GLN A 199 6.36 2.86 -3.14
CA GLN A 199 6.53 1.41 -3.06
C GLN A 199 6.24 0.74 -4.41
N TRP A 200 5.28 1.28 -5.17
CA TRP A 200 5.05 0.87 -6.55
C TRP A 200 6.28 1.11 -7.42
N GLU A 201 6.88 2.30 -7.38
CA GLU A 201 8.05 2.66 -8.18
C GLU A 201 9.24 1.78 -7.80
N MET A 202 9.48 1.60 -6.50
CA MET A 202 10.51 0.70 -5.99
C MET A 202 10.30 -0.74 -6.48
N TYR A 203 9.10 -1.30 -6.31
CA TYR A 203 8.76 -2.66 -6.73
C TYR A 203 8.82 -2.82 -8.25
N SER A 204 8.16 -1.94 -8.99
CA SER A 204 7.98 -2.02 -10.45
C SER A 204 9.31 -1.96 -11.19
N ALA A 205 10.27 -1.16 -10.70
CA ALA A 205 11.63 -1.09 -11.23
C ALA A 205 12.61 -2.13 -10.62
N SER A 206 12.22 -2.88 -9.58
CA SER A 206 13.01 -4.00 -9.06
C SER A 206 12.98 -5.20 -10.01
N LYS A 207 13.87 -6.19 -9.80
CA LYS A 207 13.79 -7.46 -10.53
C LYS A 207 12.50 -8.23 -10.27
N HIS A 208 11.86 -8.07 -9.11
CA HIS A 208 10.56 -8.69 -8.85
C HIS A 208 9.46 -8.11 -9.75
N GLY A 209 9.33 -6.78 -9.79
CA GLY A 209 8.31 -6.10 -10.60
C GLY A 209 8.56 -6.23 -12.10
N VAL A 210 9.79 -6.04 -12.56
CA VAL A 210 10.13 -6.22 -13.98
C VAL A 210 9.83 -7.63 -14.45
N ARG A 211 10.20 -8.66 -13.68
CA ARG A 211 9.87 -10.05 -14.03
C ARG A 211 8.36 -10.29 -14.01
N HIS A 212 7.62 -9.69 -13.08
CA HIS A 212 6.18 -9.82 -13.03
C HIS A 212 5.51 -9.20 -14.27
N LEU A 213 5.94 -8.01 -14.69
CA LEU A 213 5.47 -7.38 -15.92
C LEU A 213 5.76 -8.24 -17.16
N LEU A 214 6.97 -8.79 -17.27
CA LEU A 214 7.34 -9.68 -18.37
C LEU A 214 6.56 -11.00 -18.33
N LYS A 215 6.11 -11.45 -17.16
CA LYS A 215 5.21 -12.60 -17.02
C LYS A 215 3.78 -12.24 -17.44
N GLN A 216 3.28 -11.06 -17.06
CA GLN A 216 1.95 -10.56 -17.45
C GLN A 216 1.84 -10.39 -18.97
N ASN A 217 2.87 -9.84 -19.62
CA ASN A 217 2.89 -9.64 -21.08
C ASN A 217 3.29 -10.89 -21.89
N LYS A 218 3.44 -12.04 -21.21
CA LYS A 218 3.77 -13.36 -21.79
C LYS A 218 5.18 -13.47 -22.40
N THR A 219 6.08 -12.52 -22.15
CA THR A 219 7.51 -12.65 -22.49
C THR A 219 8.20 -13.73 -21.66
N LEU A 220 7.88 -13.80 -20.36
CA LEU A 220 8.29 -14.88 -19.47
C LEU A 220 7.19 -15.93 -19.35
N HIS A 221 7.60 -17.20 -19.21
CA HIS A 221 6.70 -18.32 -18.97
C HIS A 221 5.86 -18.12 -17.69
N GLN A 222 4.62 -18.63 -17.67
CA GLN A 222 3.71 -18.49 -16.53
C GLN A 222 4.22 -19.18 -15.25
N GLY A 223 5.13 -20.15 -15.37
CA GLY A 223 5.82 -20.77 -14.24
C GLY A 223 6.98 -19.95 -13.67
N ALA A 224 7.36 -18.82 -14.28
CA ALA A 224 8.46 -18.01 -13.79
C ALA A 224 8.14 -17.40 -12.42
N SER A 225 9.11 -17.46 -11.50
CA SER A 225 9.07 -16.78 -10.21
C SER A 225 9.08 -15.27 -10.40
N ALA A 226 8.02 -14.62 -9.94
CA ALA A 226 7.80 -13.18 -10.01
C ALA A 226 6.73 -12.78 -8.97
N PRO A 227 7.14 -12.49 -7.72
CA PRO A 227 6.19 -12.14 -6.66
C PRO A 227 5.53 -10.80 -6.94
N THR A 228 4.32 -10.62 -6.40
CA THR A 228 3.56 -9.36 -6.39
C THR A 228 3.53 -8.76 -4.98
N CYS A 229 3.02 -7.53 -4.85
CA CYS A 229 2.72 -6.92 -3.55
C CYS A 229 1.94 -7.89 -2.65
N GLN A 230 0.88 -8.48 -3.18
CA GLN A 230 -0.01 -9.43 -2.49
C GLN A 230 0.69 -10.72 -2.11
N THR A 231 1.66 -11.18 -2.91
CA THR A 231 2.43 -12.40 -2.60
C THR A 231 3.20 -12.24 -1.29
N CYS A 232 3.75 -11.05 -1.05
CA CYS A 232 4.57 -10.77 0.13
C CYS A 232 3.75 -10.21 1.31
N HIS A 233 2.74 -9.40 1.04
CA HIS A 233 2.03 -8.63 2.06
C HIS A 233 0.66 -9.22 2.44
N MET A 234 0.10 -10.10 1.60
CA MET A 234 -1.17 -10.78 1.85
C MET A 234 -1.00 -12.31 1.68
N PRO A 235 -0.06 -12.93 2.40
CA PRO A 235 0.22 -14.36 2.26
C PRO A 235 -1.06 -15.17 2.50
N GLY A 236 -1.33 -16.15 1.64
CA GLY A 236 -2.55 -16.95 1.69
C GLY A 236 -3.85 -16.18 1.42
N GLY A 237 -3.78 -14.90 1.02
CA GLY A 237 -4.95 -14.04 0.87
C GLY A 237 -5.45 -13.43 2.18
N ASP A 238 -4.63 -13.38 3.23
CA ASP A 238 -4.95 -12.69 4.47
C ASP A 238 -5.10 -11.17 4.26
N HIS A 239 -6.18 -10.59 4.80
CA HIS A 239 -6.53 -9.17 4.60
C HIS A 239 -5.98 -8.21 5.67
N ALA A 240 -5.21 -8.68 6.65
CA ALA A 240 -4.64 -7.82 7.69
C ALA A 240 -3.48 -6.95 7.16
N ASN A 241 -2.78 -7.39 6.10
CA ASN A 241 -1.69 -6.65 5.47
C ASN A 241 -0.65 -6.13 6.49
N GLU A 242 0.00 -7.06 7.20
CA GLU A 242 0.94 -6.72 8.27
C GLU A 242 2.39 -7.12 7.94
N THR A 243 3.32 -6.25 8.35
CA THR A 243 4.77 -6.43 8.20
C THR A 243 5.47 -6.28 9.54
N ALA A 244 6.74 -6.73 9.60
CA ALA A 244 7.57 -6.57 10.80
C ALA A 244 7.83 -5.09 11.11
N TRP A 245 8.23 -4.32 10.10
CA TRP A 245 8.37 -2.86 10.20
C TRP A 245 7.10 -2.17 9.73
N GLY A 246 6.60 -1.21 10.52
CA GLY A 246 5.52 -0.31 10.11
C GLY A 246 6.01 0.77 9.14
N PHE A 247 5.08 1.61 8.68
CA PHE A 247 5.35 2.69 7.72
C PHE A 247 6.55 3.57 8.10
N LEU A 248 6.66 3.96 9.37
CA LEU A 248 7.72 4.85 9.84
C LEU A 248 9.04 4.14 10.21
N ALA A 249 9.12 2.81 10.06
CA ALA A 249 10.28 2.00 10.45
C ALA A 249 10.75 2.19 11.90
N VAL A 250 9.81 2.48 12.81
CA VAL A 250 10.04 2.50 14.26
C VAL A 250 9.28 1.36 14.94
N ARG A 251 9.83 0.86 16.06
CA ARG A 251 9.22 -0.20 16.87
C ARG A 251 9.66 -0.12 18.32
N LEU A 252 8.85 -0.72 19.19
CA LEU A 252 9.24 -1.16 20.53
C LEU A 252 9.36 -2.71 20.52
N PRO A 253 10.29 -3.32 21.26
CA PRO A 253 11.28 -2.68 22.14
C PRO A 253 12.36 -1.89 21.36
N MET A 254 13.06 -1.03 22.10
CA MET A 254 14.24 -0.31 21.61
C MET A 254 15.35 -1.31 21.24
N PRO A 255 16.23 -0.99 20.28
CA PRO A 255 17.32 -1.87 19.91
C PRO A 255 18.32 -2.01 21.06
N GLU A 256 19.03 -3.14 21.12
CA GLU A 256 20.07 -3.37 22.14
C GLU A 256 21.30 -2.48 21.95
N ASP A 257 21.60 -2.14 20.68
CA ASP A 257 22.64 -1.18 20.33
C ASP A 257 22.29 0.21 20.90
N LYS A 258 23.15 0.72 21.78
CA LYS A 258 22.89 1.94 22.54
C LYS A 258 22.84 3.20 21.66
N GLU A 259 23.66 3.26 20.61
CA GLU A 259 23.67 4.40 19.69
C GLU A 259 22.37 4.41 18.88
N TRP A 260 21.99 3.26 18.32
CA TRP A 260 20.74 3.13 17.58
C TRP A 260 19.52 3.36 18.48
N ALA A 261 19.58 2.97 19.76
CA ALA A 261 18.52 3.23 20.72
C ALA A 261 18.37 4.74 20.98
N ALA A 262 19.48 5.46 21.17
CA ALA A 262 19.47 6.90 21.33
C ALA A 262 18.93 7.62 20.09
N ASP A 263 19.35 7.20 18.89
CA ASP A 263 18.89 7.78 17.63
C ASP A 263 17.39 7.53 17.41
N ARG A 264 16.90 6.32 17.67
CA ARG A 264 15.46 6.02 17.60
C ARG A 264 14.68 6.82 18.64
N ALA A 265 15.21 7.01 19.84
CA ALA A 265 14.56 7.83 20.86
C ALA A 265 14.40 9.27 20.34
N THR A 266 15.45 9.84 19.74
CA THR A 266 15.39 11.17 19.09
C THR A 266 14.33 11.24 18.00
N ILE A 267 14.15 10.20 17.19
CA ILE A 267 13.07 10.16 16.19
C ILE A 267 11.69 10.11 16.85
N LEU A 268 11.53 9.33 17.94
CA LEU A 268 10.27 9.29 18.69
C LEU A 268 9.95 10.64 19.36
N GLN A 269 10.97 11.42 19.72
CA GLN A 269 10.83 12.80 20.18
C GLN A 269 10.35 13.72 19.06
N GLY A 270 10.98 13.64 17.88
CA GLY A 270 10.55 14.39 16.69
C GLY A 270 9.15 14.02 16.23
N LEU A 271 8.71 12.78 16.48
CA LEU A 271 7.34 12.33 16.24
C LEU A 271 6.35 12.72 17.36
N GLY A 272 6.80 13.41 18.41
CA GLY A 272 5.99 13.79 19.58
C GLY A 272 5.46 12.61 20.39
N VAL A 273 5.95 11.38 20.15
CA VAL A 273 5.62 10.18 20.94
C VAL A 273 6.32 10.23 22.29
N LEU A 274 7.52 10.83 22.30
CA LEU A 274 8.25 11.20 23.50
C LEU A 274 8.36 12.73 23.59
N ASP A 275 8.10 13.25 24.78
CA ASP A 275 8.95 14.17 25.50
C ASP A 275 10.32 14.67 24.98
N PRO A 276 10.70 15.96 24.92
CA PRO A 276 12.11 16.34 24.80
C PRO A 276 13.02 15.72 25.88
N GLU A 277 12.48 15.42 27.07
CA GLU A 277 13.16 14.70 28.15
C GLU A 277 13.07 13.16 28.03
N GLY A 278 12.40 12.66 26.98
CA GLY A 278 12.29 11.24 26.67
C GLY A 278 11.12 10.53 27.35
N LYS A 279 10.17 11.25 27.96
CA LYS A 279 9.00 10.65 28.61
C LYS A 279 7.86 10.45 27.62
N PRO A 280 7.05 9.37 27.76
CA PRO A 280 5.87 9.15 26.93
C PRO A 280 4.86 10.31 26.96
N THR A 281 4.30 10.64 25.80
CA THR A 281 3.20 11.60 25.67
C THR A 281 1.86 10.91 25.40
N ALA A 282 0.76 11.66 25.35
CA ALA A 282 -0.54 11.16 24.90
C ALA A 282 -0.52 10.60 23.47
N ARG A 283 0.42 11.02 22.62
CA ARG A 283 0.56 10.50 21.25
C ARG A 283 1.02 9.04 21.24
N LEU A 284 1.70 8.56 22.28
CA LEU A 284 2.04 7.14 22.41
C LEU A 284 0.78 6.26 22.47
N ASP A 285 -0.28 6.71 23.15
CA ASP A 285 -1.51 5.94 23.26
C ASP A 285 -2.24 5.85 21.91
N VAL A 286 -2.18 6.91 21.11
CA VAL A 286 -2.65 6.90 19.72
C VAL A 286 -1.83 5.92 18.88
N VAL A 287 -0.50 5.92 19.00
CA VAL A 287 0.38 4.97 18.28
C VAL A 287 0.05 3.51 18.61
N LYS A 288 -0.23 3.22 19.88
CA LYS A 288 -0.66 1.88 20.34
C LYS A 288 -2.02 1.52 19.77
N ALA A 289 -3.01 2.41 19.92
CA ALA A 289 -4.38 2.19 19.46
C ALA A 289 -4.47 2.02 17.93
N ALA A 290 -3.64 2.76 17.18
CA ALA A 290 -3.61 2.71 15.72
C ALA A 290 -2.65 1.63 15.15
N ASN A 291 -2.04 0.79 15.99
CA ASN A 291 -1.10 -0.27 15.58
C ASN A 291 0.01 0.26 14.63
N VAL A 292 0.51 1.47 14.87
CA VAL A 292 1.45 2.15 13.94
C VAL A 292 2.81 1.44 13.95
N ALA A 293 3.21 0.92 15.11
CA ALA A 293 4.47 0.22 15.33
C ALA A 293 4.24 -1.11 16.05
N LYS A 294 5.12 -2.10 15.81
CA LYS A 294 5.16 -3.31 16.64
C LYS A 294 5.70 -2.93 18.01
N LEU A 295 5.10 -3.52 19.06
CA LEU A 295 5.35 -3.14 20.45
C LEU A 295 6.13 -4.19 21.25
N THR A 296 6.27 -5.40 20.70
CA THR A 296 7.03 -6.49 21.33
C THR A 296 7.98 -7.14 20.33
N GLN A 297 9.05 -7.76 20.84
CA GLN A 297 10.03 -8.46 20.01
C GLN A 297 9.39 -9.67 19.34
N GLU A 298 8.51 -10.38 20.06
CA GLU A 298 7.82 -11.58 19.57
C GLU A 298 6.90 -11.24 18.39
N ALA A 299 6.14 -10.15 18.49
CA ALA A 299 5.25 -9.72 17.41
C ALA A 299 6.01 -9.28 16.16
N TRP A 300 7.17 -8.64 16.33
CA TRP A 300 8.06 -8.29 15.22
C TRP A 300 8.69 -9.53 14.59
N GLN A 301 9.21 -10.44 15.43
CA GLN A 301 9.90 -11.65 14.99
C GLN A 301 8.95 -12.59 14.24
N ALA A 302 7.71 -12.74 14.70
CA ALA A 302 6.70 -13.54 14.00
C ALA A 302 6.50 -13.07 12.54
N LYS A 303 6.43 -11.75 12.33
CA LYS A 303 6.30 -11.17 10.98
C LYS A 303 7.60 -11.22 10.17
N ARG A 304 8.76 -11.17 10.82
CA ARG A 304 10.06 -11.40 10.18
C ARG A 304 10.16 -12.84 9.66
N ASP A 305 9.80 -13.82 10.49
CA ASP A 305 9.88 -15.24 10.16
C ASP A 305 8.90 -15.62 9.06
N GLU A 306 7.69 -15.06 9.08
CA GLU A 306 6.70 -15.18 8.01
C GLU A 306 7.29 -14.68 6.67
N MET A 307 7.88 -13.48 6.65
CA MET A 307 8.50 -12.92 5.45
C MET A 307 9.69 -13.77 4.95
N ILE A 308 10.55 -14.26 5.85
CA ILE A 308 11.62 -15.20 5.48
C ILE A 308 11.03 -16.46 4.84
N GLY A 309 9.93 -16.99 5.38
CA GLY A 309 9.19 -18.12 4.82
C GLY A 309 8.69 -17.86 3.40
N ILE A 310 8.13 -16.67 3.15
CA ILE A 310 7.68 -16.26 1.81
C ILE A 310 8.86 -16.18 0.84
N CYS A 311 9.94 -15.48 1.20
CA CYS A 311 11.15 -15.37 0.39
C CYS A 311 11.76 -16.75 0.09
N SER A 312 11.67 -17.68 1.04
CA SER A 312 12.23 -19.04 0.93
C SER A 312 11.49 -19.94 -0.08
N GLN A 313 10.36 -19.48 -0.63
CA GLN A 313 9.69 -20.19 -1.74
C GLN A 313 10.48 -20.09 -3.05
N CYS A 314 11.39 -19.12 -3.17
CA CYS A 314 12.18 -18.89 -4.39
C CYS A 314 13.68 -18.71 -4.13
N HIS A 315 14.07 -18.40 -2.89
CA HIS A 315 15.47 -18.18 -2.49
C HIS A 315 15.87 -19.09 -1.35
N SER A 316 17.16 -19.24 -1.10
CA SER A 316 17.60 -19.92 0.12
C SER A 316 17.23 -19.08 1.35
N ARG A 317 16.92 -19.75 2.46
CA ARG A 317 16.65 -19.06 3.74
C ARG A 317 17.80 -18.13 4.14
N LYS A 318 19.06 -18.56 3.94
CA LYS A 318 20.25 -17.75 4.22
C LYS A 318 20.27 -16.45 3.41
N PHE A 319 19.94 -16.51 2.12
CA PHE A 319 19.83 -15.33 1.28
C PHE A 319 18.72 -14.41 1.78
N ALA A 320 17.52 -14.95 2.01
CA ALA A 320 16.37 -14.16 2.50
C ALA A 320 16.66 -13.45 3.83
N THR A 321 17.23 -14.16 4.81
CA THR A 321 17.63 -13.58 6.08
C THR A 321 18.67 -12.48 5.90
N GLY A 322 19.67 -12.70 5.04
CA GLY A 322 20.71 -11.72 4.75
C GLY A 322 20.17 -10.44 4.11
N GLU A 323 19.27 -10.54 3.13
CA GLU A 323 18.68 -9.36 2.48
C GLU A 323 17.79 -8.55 3.44
N LEU A 324 16.98 -9.22 4.28
CA LEU A 324 16.18 -8.52 5.28
C LEU A 324 17.02 -7.86 6.37
N GLN A 325 18.16 -8.47 6.73
CA GLN A 325 19.12 -7.87 7.67
C GLN A 325 19.74 -6.58 7.10
N LYS A 326 20.08 -6.55 5.80
CA LYS A 326 20.55 -5.30 5.15
C LYS A 326 19.51 -4.18 5.22
N GLY A 327 18.22 -4.53 5.14
CA GLY A 327 17.12 -3.58 5.37
C GLY A 327 17.12 -3.00 6.79
N ASP A 328 17.35 -3.85 7.81
CA ASP A 328 17.48 -3.41 9.19
C ASP A 328 18.70 -2.50 9.39
N ASP A 329 19.83 -2.86 8.77
CA ASP A 329 21.04 -2.05 8.80
C ASP A 329 20.83 -0.69 8.14
N MET A 330 20.08 -0.63 7.03
CA MET A 330 19.75 0.64 6.39
C MET A 330 18.85 1.51 7.28
N ILE A 331 17.87 0.93 8.00
CA ILE A 331 17.09 1.68 8.99
C ILE A 331 18.03 2.28 10.05
N ARG A 332 18.97 1.50 10.58
CA ARG A 332 19.95 1.98 11.56
C ARG A 332 20.77 3.15 11.03
N GLN A 333 21.30 3.06 9.81
CA GLN A 333 22.11 4.13 9.23
C GLN A 333 21.26 5.40 8.95
N ALA A 334 20.04 5.22 8.43
CA ALA A 334 19.14 6.33 8.18
C ALA A 334 18.67 7.01 9.48
N ASP A 335 18.43 6.23 10.54
CA ASP A 335 18.07 6.74 11.87
C ASP A 335 19.18 7.66 12.43
N LYS A 336 20.44 7.28 12.24
CA LYS A 336 21.59 8.09 12.67
C LYS A 336 21.65 9.46 12.00
N LEU A 337 21.45 9.53 10.68
CA LEU A 337 21.39 10.82 9.98
C LEU A 337 20.17 11.64 10.40
N MET A 338 19.01 10.99 10.52
CA MET A 338 17.77 11.63 10.93
C MET A 338 17.88 12.24 12.34
N ALA A 339 18.43 11.49 13.29
CA ALA A 339 18.64 11.95 14.65
C ALA A 339 19.60 13.15 14.73
N GLN A 340 20.66 13.19 13.90
CA GLN A 340 21.52 14.37 13.79
C GLN A 340 20.74 15.60 13.33
N GLY A 341 19.92 15.47 12.28
CA GLY A 341 19.08 16.57 11.80
C GLY A 341 18.11 17.09 12.87
N ILE A 342 17.43 16.17 13.58
CA ILE A 342 16.51 16.53 14.66
C ILE A 342 17.23 17.29 15.78
N ARG A 343 18.39 16.79 16.23
CA ARG A 343 19.18 17.44 17.30
C ARG A 343 19.64 18.84 16.92
N ILE A 344 20.05 19.05 15.65
CA ILE A 344 20.44 20.38 15.17
C ILE A 344 19.25 21.35 15.25
N VAL A 345 18.08 20.94 14.77
CA VAL A 345 16.88 21.80 14.79
C VAL A 345 16.37 22.02 16.21
N ALA A 346 16.42 21.00 17.08
CA ALA A 346 16.12 21.13 18.50
C ALA A 346 17.05 22.15 19.18
N GLY A 347 18.35 22.13 18.87
CA GLY A 347 19.30 23.12 19.38
C GLY A 347 18.93 24.56 19.00
N LEU A 348 18.31 24.80 17.84
CA LEU A 348 17.83 26.14 17.47
C LEU A 348 16.68 26.63 18.36
N TYR A 349 15.84 25.71 18.86
CA TYR A 349 14.81 26.04 19.85
C TYR A 349 15.45 26.33 21.22
N GLU A 350 16.40 25.50 21.65
CA GLU A 350 17.14 25.68 22.91
C GLU A 350 17.88 27.02 22.95
N ASP A 351 18.50 27.42 21.83
CA ASP A 351 19.22 28.68 21.69
C ASP A 351 18.30 29.92 21.65
N GLY A 352 16.98 29.70 21.53
CA GLY A 352 15.97 30.74 21.33
C GLY A 352 15.99 31.38 19.93
N VAL A 353 16.62 30.72 18.95
CA VAL A 353 16.69 31.17 17.56
C VAL A 353 15.36 30.94 16.85
N ILE A 354 14.73 29.78 17.09
CA ILE A 354 13.36 29.48 16.67
C ILE A 354 12.43 29.60 17.87
N LYS A 355 11.29 30.27 17.69
CA LYS A 355 10.25 30.37 18.71
C LYS A 355 9.26 29.22 18.55
N LYS A 356 8.82 28.62 19.66
CA LYS A 356 7.78 27.59 19.66
C LYS A 356 6.49 28.10 19.00
N PRO A 357 6.00 27.47 17.92
CA PRO A 357 4.66 27.74 17.40
C PRO A 357 3.59 27.51 18.47
N GLU A 358 2.48 28.25 18.41
CA GLU A 358 1.40 28.15 19.41
C GLU A 358 0.83 26.73 19.50
N HIS A 359 0.65 26.08 18.35
CA HIS A 359 0.07 24.74 18.23
C HIS A 359 1.05 23.59 18.54
N TYR A 360 2.35 23.87 18.77
CA TYR A 360 3.32 22.85 19.18
C TYR A 360 3.23 22.61 20.68
N ALA A 361 3.29 21.33 21.09
CA ALA A 361 3.28 20.94 22.50
C ALA A 361 4.55 21.41 23.25
N HIS A 362 5.71 21.35 22.59
CA HIS A 362 7.02 21.66 23.17
C HIS A 362 7.85 22.52 22.20
N PRO A 363 8.85 23.29 22.68
CA PRO A 363 9.82 23.99 21.82
C PRO A 363 10.79 22.97 21.20
N PHE A 364 10.27 22.11 20.32
CA PHE A 364 10.98 21.00 19.69
C PHE A 364 10.39 20.76 18.29
N PRO A 365 11.18 20.32 17.29
CA PRO A 365 10.64 20.03 15.96
C PRO A 365 9.59 18.91 15.99
N ASP A 366 8.40 19.15 15.41
CA ASP A 366 7.38 18.12 15.18
C ASP A 366 7.39 17.67 13.71
N LEU A 367 7.86 16.45 13.46
CA LEU A 367 7.94 15.85 12.13
C LEU A 367 6.57 15.64 11.48
N LEU A 368 5.48 15.69 12.26
CA LEU A 368 4.11 15.58 11.77
C LEU A 368 3.47 16.94 11.44
N ALA A 369 4.21 18.05 11.60
CA ALA A 369 3.82 19.36 11.08
C ALA A 369 3.99 19.47 9.55
N PHE A 370 4.71 18.53 8.94
CA PHE A 370 4.89 18.45 7.48
C PHE A 370 5.39 19.75 6.85
N HIS A 371 4.72 20.21 5.78
CA HIS A 371 5.00 21.46 5.09
C HIS A 371 4.42 22.68 5.83
N ASP A 372 3.62 22.46 6.88
CA ASP A 372 3.09 23.53 7.74
C ASP A 372 4.10 23.97 8.81
N ALA A 373 5.28 23.33 8.87
CA ALA A 373 6.37 23.76 9.72
C ALA A 373 6.83 25.19 9.37
N THR A 374 7.11 25.98 10.40
CA THR A 374 7.23 27.45 10.29
C THR A 374 8.51 27.94 9.63
N THR A 375 9.56 27.12 9.59
CA THR A 375 10.88 27.51 9.09
C THR A 375 11.37 26.58 7.99
N GLU A 376 12.20 27.10 7.06
CA GLU A 376 12.79 26.31 5.98
C GLU A 376 13.59 25.12 6.54
N VAL A 377 14.31 25.30 7.65
CA VAL A 377 15.11 24.22 8.26
C VAL A 377 14.23 23.07 8.76
N GLU A 378 13.04 23.37 9.30
CA GLU A 378 12.06 22.35 9.69
C GLU A 378 11.41 21.68 8.47
N GLN A 379 11.17 22.42 7.38
CA GLN A 379 10.64 21.84 6.14
C GLN A 379 11.64 20.89 5.47
N VAL A 380 12.93 21.23 5.49
CA VAL A 380 14.01 20.32 5.04
C VAL A 380 14.07 19.08 5.95
N LEU A 381 13.96 19.26 7.27
CA LEU A 381 13.92 18.15 8.22
C LEU A 381 12.72 17.21 7.97
N PHE A 382 11.54 17.78 7.69
CA PHE A 382 10.36 17.02 7.29
C PHE A 382 10.60 16.22 6.01
N LYS A 383 11.14 16.86 4.96
CA LYS A 383 11.46 16.19 3.69
C LYS A 383 12.46 15.04 3.89
N MET A 384 13.51 15.28 4.67
CA MET A 384 14.48 14.27 5.07
C MET A 384 13.82 13.06 5.74
N PHE A 385 12.82 13.30 6.61
CA PHE A 385 12.12 12.26 7.34
C PHE A 385 11.09 11.50 6.49
N LEU A 386 10.16 12.19 5.83
CA LEU A 386 9.01 11.56 5.20
C LEU A 386 9.25 11.20 3.74
N GLU A 387 10.18 11.84 3.04
CA GLU A 387 10.53 11.50 1.66
C GLU A 387 11.80 10.63 1.61
N HIS A 388 12.94 11.19 1.99
CA HIS A 388 14.23 10.57 1.68
C HIS A 388 14.56 9.39 2.60
N ARG A 389 14.28 9.49 3.91
CA ARG A 389 14.43 8.35 4.83
C ARG A 389 13.51 7.20 4.44
N MET A 390 12.26 7.48 4.06
CA MET A 390 11.34 6.44 3.60
C MET A 390 11.89 5.69 2.39
N ARG A 391 12.39 6.42 1.39
CA ARG A 391 13.01 5.84 0.19
C ARG A 391 14.26 5.02 0.50
N ALA A 392 15.12 5.46 1.42
CA ALA A 392 16.35 4.77 1.76
C ALA A 392 16.09 3.33 2.26
N PHE A 393 15.25 3.16 3.28
CA PHE A 393 14.99 1.82 3.82
C PHE A 393 13.99 1.04 2.98
N GLN A 394 12.91 1.66 2.47
CA GLN A 394 11.92 0.94 1.67
C GLN A 394 12.52 0.47 0.34
N GLY A 395 13.42 1.26 -0.27
CA GLY A 395 14.17 0.87 -1.46
C GLY A 395 14.99 -0.38 -1.21
N THR A 396 15.62 -0.48 -0.04
CA THR A 396 16.36 -1.68 0.37
C THR A 396 15.43 -2.89 0.51
N PHE A 397 14.30 -2.77 1.21
CA PHE A 397 13.34 -3.88 1.38
C PHE A 397 12.66 -4.32 0.07
N HIS A 398 12.49 -3.43 -0.90
CA HIS A 398 11.92 -3.74 -2.21
C HIS A 398 12.98 -4.06 -3.27
N ALA A 399 14.24 -4.28 -2.86
CA ALA A 399 15.36 -4.61 -3.74
C ALA A 399 15.55 -3.61 -4.90
N ASN A 400 15.39 -2.33 -4.59
CA ASN A 400 15.60 -1.21 -5.51
C ASN A 400 16.80 -0.35 -5.05
N PRO A 401 18.00 -0.57 -5.63
CA PRO A 401 19.21 0.13 -5.19
C PRO A 401 19.19 1.62 -5.55
N ASP A 402 18.47 2.02 -6.59
CA ASP A 402 18.38 3.41 -7.03
C ASP A 402 17.61 4.25 -6.01
N TYR A 403 16.47 3.74 -5.55
CA TYR A 403 15.70 4.37 -4.46
C TYR A 403 16.42 4.30 -3.11
N ALA A 404 17.14 3.21 -2.82
CA ALA A 404 17.90 3.09 -1.58
C ALA A 404 19.04 4.11 -1.52
N LEU A 405 19.77 4.28 -2.63
CA LEU A 405 20.94 5.15 -2.71
C LEU A 405 20.59 6.57 -3.16
N TRP A 406 20.24 6.75 -4.42
CA TRP A 406 20.17 8.07 -5.05
C TRP A 406 18.98 8.89 -4.59
N TYR A 407 17.78 8.29 -4.50
CA TYR A 407 16.58 8.99 -4.03
C TYR A 407 16.37 8.92 -2.52
N GLY A 408 17.24 8.18 -1.81
CA GLY A 408 17.15 7.92 -0.38
C GLY A 408 18.39 8.43 0.35
N TRP A 409 19.39 7.56 0.54
CA TRP A 409 20.59 7.86 1.31
C TRP A 409 21.32 9.14 0.87
N SER A 410 21.54 9.32 -0.43
CA SER A 410 22.24 10.49 -0.99
C SER A 410 21.49 11.79 -0.70
N GLU A 411 20.17 11.77 -0.82
CA GLU A 411 19.34 12.93 -0.49
C GLU A 411 19.34 13.22 1.01
N MET A 412 19.30 12.21 1.88
CA MET A 412 19.41 12.42 3.34
C MET A 412 20.74 13.08 3.73
N VAL A 413 21.85 12.72 3.07
CA VAL A 413 23.16 13.35 3.32
C VAL A 413 23.15 14.82 2.87
N GLN A 414 22.52 15.12 1.74
CA GLN A 414 22.36 16.49 1.24
C GLN A 414 21.44 17.33 2.15
N ASP A 415 20.30 16.78 2.58
CA ASP A 415 19.40 17.44 3.52
C ASP A 415 20.11 17.78 4.83
N LEU A 416 20.89 16.84 5.38
CA LEU A 416 21.63 17.09 6.62
C LEU A 416 22.66 18.20 6.44
N THR A 417 23.32 18.26 5.28
CA THR A 417 24.25 19.35 4.94
C THR A 417 23.52 20.69 4.90
N LYS A 418 22.36 20.73 4.22
CA LYS A 418 21.51 21.92 4.15
C LYS A 418 20.99 22.35 5.51
N ILE A 419 20.59 21.41 6.38
CA ILE A 419 20.15 21.69 7.76
C ILE A 419 21.29 22.35 8.56
N LYS A 420 22.51 21.84 8.46
CA LYS A 420 23.69 22.43 9.12
C LYS A 420 23.94 23.86 8.65
N GLU A 421 23.92 24.10 7.34
CA GLU A 421 24.11 25.44 6.77
C GLU A 421 23.02 26.43 7.21
N LEU A 422 21.75 26.02 7.14
CA LEU A 422 20.62 26.83 7.57
C LEU A 422 20.72 27.16 9.07
N ALA A 423 20.98 26.16 9.91
CA ALA A 423 21.11 26.34 11.35
C ALA A 423 22.26 27.31 11.71
N ALA A 424 23.44 27.14 11.11
CA ALA A 424 24.57 28.04 11.31
C ALA A 424 24.26 29.48 10.88
N ASN A 425 23.58 29.65 9.74
CA ASN A 425 23.16 30.97 9.27
C ASN A 425 22.13 31.61 10.20
N MET A 426 21.14 30.86 10.68
CA MET A 426 20.11 31.34 11.60
C MET A 426 20.74 31.80 12.93
N ARG A 427 21.69 31.03 13.48
CA ARG A 427 22.44 31.42 14.68
C ARG A 427 23.25 32.70 14.46
N ARG A 428 23.96 32.81 13.33
CA ARG A 428 24.72 34.01 12.97
C ARG A 428 23.83 35.26 12.90
N VAL A 429 22.66 35.17 12.26
CA VAL A 429 21.69 36.27 12.17
C VAL A 429 21.14 36.64 13.56
N ALA A 430 20.93 35.66 14.44
CA ALA A 430 20.49 35.87 15.82
C ALA A 430 21.60 36.34 16.78
N GLY A 431 22.84 36.52 16.31
CA GLY A 431 23.98 36.88 17.17
C GLY A 431 24.40 35.76 18.13
N LYS A 432 24.08 34.50 17.80
CA LYS A 432 24.45 33.30 18.55
C LYS A 432 25.68 32.61 17.92
N PRO A 433 26.51 31.90 18.69
CA PRO A 433 27.63 31.13 18.14
C PRO A 433 27.15 30.13 17.09
N ALA A 434 27.83 30.02 15.95
CA ALA A 434 27.61 28.91 15.03
C ALA A 434 28.47 27.73 15.51
N GLU A 435 27.85 26.66 15.99
CA GLU A 435 28.52 25.40 16.31
C GLU A 435 28.78 24.55 15.06
#